data_AF-A0A7V1H673-F1
#
_entry.id   AF-A0A7V1H673-F1
#
_cell.length_a   1.000
_cell.length_b   1.000
_cell.length_c   1.000
_cell.angle_alpha   90.00
_cell.angle_beta   90.00
_cell.angle_gamma   90.00
#
_symmetry.space_group_name_H-M   'P 1'
#
loop_
_entity.id
_entity.type
_entity.pdbx_description
1 polymer ?
#
loop_
_entity_poly.entity_id
_entity_poly.type
_entity_poly.pdbx_seq_one_letter_code
_entity_poly.pdbx_strand_id
1 'polypeptide(L)'
;MMKHSVMLIIVLVLFSGCAGKKKYEYLEGTSQLTGYIGKRIVLEGRISTMPWQHMIDDNPDYRYMEYFDVGEDQLVIYSKEKIDCGGLVRLEGSVIQIEGKSKRPGSDEVYREMQITVEGWECAD
;
A
#
# COMPACT_ATOMS: atom_id res chain seq x y z
N MET A 1 10.58 33.80 59.00
CA MET A 1 10.76 32.61 58.15
C MET A 1 9.49 32.42 57.33
N MET A 2 9.53 32.82 56.05
CA MET A 2 8.37 32.82 55.15
C MET A 2 8.15 31.41 54.57
N LYS A 3 6.94 30.87 54.74
CA LYS A 3 6.50 29.65 54.06
C LYS A 3 5.99 30.05 52.68
N HIS A 4 6.76 29.75 51.64
CA HIS A 4 6.29 29.87 50.26
C HIS A 4 5.51 28.62 49.87
N SER A 5 4.19 28.78 49.74
CA SER A 5 3.31 27.78 49.13
C SER A 5 3.63 27.69 47.65
N VAL A 6 4.11 26.53 47.21
CA VAL A 6 4.33 26.22 45.79
C VAL A 6 2.96 25.99 45.15
N MET A 7 2.56 26.89 44.26
CA MET A 7 1.35 26.78 43.44
C MET A 7 1.63 25.80 42.29
N LEU A 8 1.03 24.62 42.35
CA LEU A 8 1.13 23.60 41.31
C LEU A 8 0.25 24.01 40.11
N ILE A 9 0.86 24.53 39.05
CA ILE A 9 0.17 24.80 37.77
C ILE A 9 0.08 23.47 37.02
N ILE A 10 -1.11 22.88 36.99
CA ILE A 10 -1.43 21.75 36.11
C ILE A 10 -1.67 22.33 34.71
N VAL A 11 -0.66 22.22 33.85
CA VAL A 11 -0.82 22.49 32.41
C VAL A 11 -1.51 21.27 31.78
N LEU A 12 -2.81 21.39 31.52
CA LEU A 12 -3.53 20.41 30.70
C LEU A 12 -3.11 20.61 29.24
N VAL A 13 -2.14 19.82 28.78
CA VAL A 13 -1.79 19.73 27.36
C VAL A 13 -2.86 18.86 26.69
N LEU A 14 -3.88 19.49 26.12
CA LEU A 14 -4.83 18.83 25.23
C LEU A 14 -4.12 18.55 23.90
N PHE A 15 -3.50 17.37 23.79
CA PHE A 15 -3.17 16.81 22.48
C PHE A 15 -4.49 16.44 21.80
N SER A 16 -5.07 17.39 21.07
CA SER A 16 -6.17 17.13 20.14
C SER A 16 -5.61 16.45 18.89
N GLY A 17 -5.05 15.25 19.09
CA GLY A 17 -4.62 14.36 18.02
C GLY A 17 -5.86 13.70 17.42
N CYS A 18 -6.62 14.43 16.61
CA CYS A 18 -7.53 13.80 15.65
C CYS A 18 -6.71 13.18 14.51
N ALA A 19 -5.82 12.24 14.84
CA ALA A 19 -5.32 11.29 13.87
C ALA A 19 -6.43 10.26 13.70
N GLY A 20 -7.45 10.58 12.90
CA GLY A 20 -8.45 9.61 12.49
C GLY A 20 -7.71 8.40 11.95
N LYS A 21 -7.98 7.20 12.49
CA LYS A 21 -7.41 5.96 11.97
C LYS A 21 -7.64 5.97 10.46
N LYS A 22 -6.56 6.00 9.68
CA LYS A 22 -6.63 5.99 8.22
C LYS A 22 -7.43 4.74 7.83
N LYS A 23 -8.64 4.92 7.31
CA LYS A 23 -9.56 3.84 7.00
C LYS A 23 -9.06 3.11 5.76
N TYR A 24 -8.89 1.79 5.87
CA TYR A 24 -8.70 0.90 4.73
C TYR A 24 -10.06 0.39 4.26
N GLU A 25 -10.23 0.24 2.96
CA GLU A 25 -11.41 -0.39 2.36
C GLU A 25 -11.01 -1.77 1.83
N TYR A 26 -11.75 -2.81 2.20
CA TYR A 26 -11.50 -4.16 1.70
C TYR A 26 -11.99 -4.30 0.26
N LEU A 27 -11.16 -4.86 -0.62
CA LEU A 27 -11.52 -5.20 -1.99
C LEU A 27 -11.53 -6.71 -2.17
N GLU A 28 -12.54 -7.22 -2.89
CA GLU A 28 -12.68 -8.65 -3.19
C GLU A 28 -11.78 -9.09 -4.36
N GLY A 29 -11.26 -8.13 -5.14
CA GLY A 29 -10.44 -8.44 -6.32
C GLY A 29 -9.93 -7.19 -7.05
N THR A 30 -9.22 -7.43 -8.15
CA THR A 30 -8.46 -6.38 -8.87
C THR A 30 -9.34 -5.44 -9.68
N SER A 31 -10.53 -5.87 -10.11
CA SER A 31 -11.45 -5.11 -10.97
C SER A 31 -11.89 -3.76 -10.38
N GLN A 32 -11.79 -3.61 -9.06
CA GLN A 32 -12.18 -2.39 -8.34
C GLN A 32 -11.06 -1.34 -8.26
N LEU A 33 -9.80 -1.72 -8.52
CA LEU A 33 -8.61 -0.90 -8.19
C LEU A 33 -8.65 0.50 -8.80
N THR A 34 -9.18 0.67 -10.01
CA THR A 34 -9.29 1.98 -10.68
C THR A 34 -10.08 3.00 -9.84
N GLY A 35 -11.11 2.58 -9.10
CA GLY A 35 -11.91 3.45 -8.23
C GLY A 35 -11.22 3.84 -6.91
N TYR A 36 -10.03 3.28 -6.67
CA TYR A 36 -9.28 3.39 -5.43
C TYR A 36 -7.88 3.97 -5.61
N ILE A 37 -7.53 4.49 -6.80
CA ILE A 37 -6.26 5.20 -7.02
C ILE A 37 -6.05 6.28 -5.94
N GLY A 38 -4.90 6.23 -5.28
CA GLY A 38 -4.52 7.12 -4.18
C GLY A 38 -5.19 6.82 -2.83
N LYS A 39 -6.04 5.79 -2.76
CA LYS A 39 -6.70 5.34 -1.52
C LYS A 39 -6.02 4.11 -0.95
N ARG A 40 -6.26 3.91 0.35
CA ARG A 40 -5.76 2.76 1.11
C ARG A 40 -6.77 1.63 1.10
N ILE A 41 -6.31 0.42 0.84
CA ILE A 41 -7.14 -0.77 0.72
C ILE A 41 -6.57 -1.93 1.55
N VAL A 42 -7.44 -2.90 1.78
CA VAL A 42 -7.03 -4.26 2.12
C VAL A 42 -7.31 -5.17 0.94
N LEU A 43 -6.38 -6.05 0.62
CA LEU A 43 -6.52 -7.06 -0.42
C LEU A 43 -5.92 -8.37 0.06
N GLU A 44 -6.50 -9.49 -0.37
CA GLU A 44 -5.98 -10.82 -0.06
C GLU A 44 -5.59 -11.55 -1.34
N GLY A 45 -4.49 -12.30 -1.26
CA GLY A 45 -3.91 -12.98 -2.41
C GLY A 45 -2.65 -13.76 -2.04
N ARG A 46 -1.86 -14.16 -3.03
CA ARG A 46 -0.65 -14.97 -2.82
C ARG A 46 0.52 -14.37 -3.60
N ILE A 47 1.72 -14.45 -3.03
CA ILE A 47 2.92 -14.16 -3.82
C ILE A 47 3.02 -15.21 -4.92
N SER A 48 3.06 -14.75 -6.17
CA SER A 48 3.08 -15.62 -7.33
C SER A 48 4.46 -16.25 -7.53
N THR A 49 4.45 -17.48 -8.04
CA THR A 49 5.68 -18.17 -8.48
C THR A 49 5.90 -18.07 -9.99
N MET A 50 4.92 -17.53 -10.74
CA MET A 50 4.95 -17.40 -12.20
C MET A 50 4.63 -15.96 -12.61
N PRO A 51 5.62 -15.16 -13.02
CA PRO A 51 5.40 -13.78 -13.40
C PRO A 51 4.70 -13.67 -14.76
N TRP A 52 3.67 -12.84 -14.83
CA TRP A 52 3.04 -12.38 -16.07
C TRP A 52 3.61 -11.04 -16.51
N GLN A 53 3.26 -10.63 -17.73
CA GLN A 53 3.75 -9.35 -18.27
C GLN A 53 3.02 -8.18 -17.58
N HIS A 54 3.77 -7.43 -16.77
CA HIS A 54 3.34 -6.21 -16.12
C HIS A 54 4.29 -5.05 -16.44
N MET A 55 3.81 -3.82 -16.40
CA MET A 55 4.69 -2.66 -16.29
C MET A 55 5.36 -2.66 -14.91
N ILE A 56 6.60 -2.18 -14.83
CA ILE A 56 7.36 -2.14 -13.57
C ILE A 56 7.74 -0.69 -13.30
N ASP A 57 7.58 -0.26 -12.05
CA ASP A 57 7.99 1.03 -11.53
C ASP A 57 9.33 0.91 -10.79
N ASP A 58 10.16 1.94 -10.90
CA ASP A 58 11.41 2.07 -10.16
C ASP A 58 11.17 3.04 -9.00
N ASN A 59 10.58 2.52 -7.92
CA ASN A 59 10.36 3.28 -6.70
C ASN A 59 11.40 2.90 -5.63
N PRO A 60 12.39 3.77 -5.34
CA PRO A 60 13.46 3.45 -4.40
C PRO A 60 12.99 3.29 -2.95
N ASP A 61 11.85 3.86 -2.59
CA ASP A 61 11.30 3.74 -1.23
C ASP A 61 10.65 2.37 -0.97
N TYR A 62 10.32 1.62 -2.03
CA TYR A 62 9.67 0.31 -2.00
C TYR A 62 10.46 -0.71 -2.82
N ARG A 63 11.63 -1.09 -2.29
CA ARG A 63 12.65 -1.89 -2.97
C ARG A 63 12.29 -3.35 -3.28
N TYR A 64 11.26 -3.91 -2.67
CA TYR A 64 10.83 -5.29 -2.94
C TYR A 64 9.62 -5.27 -3.85
N MET A 65 9.80 -5.74 -5.07
CA MET A 65 8.74 -5.93 -6.06
C MET A 65 8.38 -7.42 -6.10
N GLU A 66 7.10 -7.72 -5.96
CA GLU A 66 6.56 -9.08 -6.01
C GLU A 66 5.37 -9.12 -6.97
N TYR A 67 5.20 -10.25 -7.66
CA TYR A 67 3.98 -10.56 -8.39
C TYR A 67 2.96 -11.14 -7.41
N PHE A 68 1.72 -10.68 -7.48
CA PHE A 68 0.69 -11.00 -6.50
C PHE A 68 -0.58 -11.48 -7.18
N ASP A 69 -0.92 -12.75 -6.95
CA ASP A 69 -2.10 -13.41 -7.50
C ASP A 69 -3.33 -13.12 -6.62
N VAL A 70 -4.39 -12.64 -7.24
CA VAL A 70 -5.68 -12.32 -6.60
C VAL A 70 -6.80 -12.95 -7.43
N GLY A 71 -7.29 -14.10 -6.97
CA GLY A 71 -8.20 -14.91 -7.78
C GLY A 71 -7.52 -15.43 -9.05
N GLU A 72 -8.05 -15.06 -10.21
CA GLU A 72 -7.48 -15.42 -11.53
C GLU A 72 -6.62 -14.29 -12.13
N ASP A 73 -6.53 -13.14 -11.46
CA ASP A 73 -5.74 -12.00 -11.90
C ASP A 73 -4.37 -11.96 -11.19
N GLN A 74 -3.44 -11.23 -11.79
CA GLN A 74 -2.14 -10.91 -11.19
C GLN A 74 -1.91 -9.39 -11.24
N LEU A 75 -1.24 -8.86 -10.22
CA LEU A 75 -0.72 -7.49 -10.23
C LEU A 75 0.68 -7.43 -9.62
N VAL A 76 1.34 -6.29 -9.75
CA VAL A 76 2.62 -6.01 -9.09
C VAL A 76 2.39 -5.24 -7.80
N ILE A 77 3.04 -5.68 -6.73
CA ILE A 77 3.07 -4.99 -5.43
C ILE A 77 4.49 -4.60 -5.07
N TYR A 78 4.63 -3.50 -4.34
CA TYR A 78 5.93 -3.01 -3.86
C TYR A 78 5.90 -2.85 -2.35
N SER A 79 6.88 -3.40 -1.65
CA SER A 79 7.00 -3.34 -0.20
C SER A 79 8.39 -2.83 0.24
N LYS A 80 8.45 -2.29 1.46
CA LYS A 80 9.72 -1.84 2.08
C LYS A 80 10.57 -3.01 2.57
N GLU A 81 9.90 -4.08 2.96
CA GLU A 81 10.45 -5.32 3.48
C GLU A 81 9.90 -6.49 2.68
N LYS A 82 10.71 -7.54 2.50
CA LYS A 82 10.31 -8.72 1.75
C LYS A 82 9.12 -9.38 2.44
N ILE A 83 8.10 -9.72 1.67
CA ILE A 83 6.96 -10.52 2.14
C ILE A 83 7.42 -11.98 2.15
N ASP A 84 7.39 -12.62 3.32
CA ASP A 84 7.82 -14.00 3.53
C ASP A 84 6.66 -14.84 4.08
N CYS A 85 5.66 -15.09 3.23
CA CYS A 85 4.54 -15.98 3.50
C CYS A 85 4.47 -17.06 2.42
N GLY A 86 4.37 -18.32 2.83
CA GLY A 86 4.20 -19.46 1.90
C GLY A 86 2.78 -19.62 1.36
N GLY A 87 1.80 -18.87 1.89
CA GLY A 87 0.41 -19.01 1.52
C GLY A 87 -0.34 -17.69 1.36
N LEU A 88 -1.56 -17.62 1.90
CA LEU A 88 -2.42 -16.44 1.76
C LEU A 88 -1.80 -15.25 2.52
N VAL A 89 -1.77 -14.10 1.85
CA VAL A 89 -1.28 -12.84 2.40
C VAL A 89 -2.43 -11.85 2.40
N ARG A 90 -2.66 -11.25 3.55
CA ARG A 90 -3.51 -10.07 3.69
C ARG A 90 -2.63 -8.84 3.69
N LEU A 91 -2.78 -8.00 2.67
CA LEU A 91 -1.99 -6.76 2.53
C LEU A 91 -2.83 -5.53 2.88
N GLU A 92 -2.16 -4.55 3.46
CA GLU A 92 -2.63 -3.20 3.67
C GLU A 92 -1.74 -2.25 2.87
N GLY A 93 -2.32 -1.48 1.95
CA GLY A 93 -1.51 -0.65 1.05
C GLY A 93 -2.30 0.43 0.35
N SER A 94 -1.60 1.24 -0.44
CA SER A 94 -2.20 2.28 -1.27
C SER A 94 -2.19 1.85 -2.74
N VAL A 95 -3.33 2.04 -3.43
CA VAL A 95 -3.39 1.80 -4.87
C VAL A 95 -2.69 2.95 -5.59
N ILE A 96 -1.73 2.62 -6.44
CA ILE A 96 -1.04 3.57 -7.31
C ILE A 96 -1.41 3.28 -8.77
N GLN A 97 -1.36 4.32 -9.60
CA GLN A 97 -1.41 4.17 -11.06
C GLN A 97 -0.03 4.48 -11.59
N ILE A 98 0.49 3.59 -12.44
CA ILE A 98 1.69 3.85 -13.21
C ILE A 98 1.34 4.04 -14.68
N GLU A 99 2.15 4.82 -15.38
CA GLU A 99 1.99 5.08 -16.81
C GLU A 99 3.24 4.68 -17.58
N GLY A 100 3.06 3.96 -18.69
CA GLY A 100 4.13 3.56 -19.59
C GLY A 100 3.82 3.95 -21.03
N LYS A 101 4.87 4.17 -21.82
CA LYS A 101 4.75 4.44 -23.25
C LYS A 101 4.96 3.17 -24.07
N SER A 102 4.37 3.14 -25.26
CA SER A 102 4.65 2.09 -26.24
C SER A 102 6.15 1.99 -26.53
N LYS A 103 6.65 0.76 -26.65
CA LYS A 103 8.03 0.48 -27.12
C LYS A 103 8.15 0.60 -28.65
N ARG A 104 7.03 0.77 -29.37
CA ARG A 104 7.02 0.92 -30.82
C ARG A 104 7.51 2.31 -31.22
N PRO A 105 8.53 2.43 -32.10
CA PRO A 105 9.00 3.72 -32.58
C PRO A 105 7.86 4.57 -33.19
N GLY A 106 7.75 5.82 -32.76
CA GLY A 106 6.77 6.79 -33.28
C GLY A 106 5.33 6.59 -32.79
N SER A 107 5.09 5.73 -31.81
CA SER A 107 3.77 5.59 -31.17
C SER A 107 3.64 6.57 -29.99
N ASP A 108 2.50 7.24 -29.91
CA ASP A 108 2.11 8.11 -28.79
C ASP A 108 1.16 7.42 -27.80
N GLU A 109 1.01 6.09 -27.90
CA GLU A 109 0.15 5.32 -27.01
C GLU A 109 0.69 5.31 -25.57
N VAL A 110 -0.22 5.53 -24.62
CA VAL A 110 0.04 5.50 -23.18
C VAL A 110 -0.78 4.37 -22.56
N TYR A 111 -0.10 3.52 -21.81
CA TYR A 111 -0.66 2.41 -21.06
C TYR A 111 -0.70 2.79 -19.58
N ARG A 112 -1.74 2.34 -18.88
CA ARG A 112 -1.94 2.59 -17.45
C ARG A 112 -2.16 1.27 -16.74
N GLU A 113 -1.57 1.11 -15.58
CA GLU A 113 -1.74 -0.08 -14.75
C GLU A 113 -1.88 0.32 -13.29
N MET A 114 -2.75 -0.37 -12.57
CA MET A 114 -2.95 -0.19 -11.15
C MET A 114 -2.11 -1.21 -10.38
N GLN A 115 -1.35 -0.72 -9.42
CA GLN A 115 -0.41 -1.49 -8.60
C GLN A 115 -0.58 -1.07 -7.14
N ILE A 116 0.12 -1.73 -6.21
CA ILE A 116 -0.03 -1.45 -4.78
C ILE A 116 1.32 -1.17 -4.13
N THR A 117 1.42 -0.07 -3.39
CA THR A 117 2.48 0.13 -2.40
C THR A 117 2.01 -0.41 -1.05
N VAL A 118 2.70 -1.44 -0.57
CA VAL A 118 2.36 -2.18 0.65
C VAL A 118 2.93 -1.47 1.86
N GLU A 119 2.04 -1.11 2.78
CA GLU A 119 2.37 -0.44 4.04
C GLU A 119 2.40 -1.42 5.21
N GLY A 120 1.67 -2.53 5.11
CA GLY A 120 1.64 -3.62 6.07
C GLY A 120 1.14 -4.91 5.43
N TRP A 121 1.51 -6.05 5.99
CA TRP A 121 1.04 -7.36 5.56
C TRP A 121 1.08 -8.35 6.71
N GLU A 122 0.26 -9.39 6.61
CA GLU A 122 0.29 -10.55 7.49
C GLU A 122 -0.01 -11.83 6.68
N CYS A 123 0.52 -12.96 7.14
CA CYS A 123 0.09 -14.25 6.63
C CYS A 123 -1.31 -14.56 7.20
N ALA A 124 -2.23 -15.01 6.36
CA ALA A 124 -3.64 -15.18 6.68
C ALA A 124 -4.12 -16.64 6.55
N ASP A 125 -3.19 -17.60 6.63
CA ASP A 125 -3.47 -19.05 6.61
C ASP A 125 -3.92 -19.59 7.97
#